data_AF-A0A329SJN1-F1
#
_entry.id   AF-A0A329SJN1-F1
#
_cell.length_a   1.000
_cell.length_b   1.000
_cell.length_c   1.000
_cell.angle_alpha   90.00
_cell.angle_beta   90.00
_cell.angle_gamma   90.00
#
_symmetry.space_group_name_H-M   'P 1'
#
loop_
_entity.id
_entity.type
_entity.pdbx_description
1 polymer ?
#
loop_
_entity_poly.entity_id
_entity_poly.type
_entity_poly.pdbx_seq_one_letter_code
_entity_poly.pdbx_strand_id
1 'polypeptide(L)'
;MGDDDGGDVWEEDWNIGEMSDEDSDVEQEALPESVWSSIAKDNAGIKLMKTGGWEYDAAKFGGDPTYSDLYDGLHGPIQSVLSAVEDPLALLFYFMLLKL
;
A
#
# COMPACT_ATOMS: atom_id res chain seq x y z
N MET A 1 -36.09 -30.22 -9.78
CA MET A 1 -35.14 -30.59 -8.72
C MET A 1 -33.79 -30.81 -9.38
N GLY A 2 -32.75 -30.01 -9.18
CA GLY A 2 -32.57 -28.87 -8.29
C GLY A 2 -31.45 -27.98 -8.82
N ASP A 3 -31.51 -26.71 -8.44
CA ASP A 3 -30.54 -25.66 -8.71
C ASP A 3 -29.29 -25.87 -7.85
N ASP A 4 -28.11 -25.91 -8.47
CA ASP A 4 -26.80 -25.94 -7.81
C ASP A 4 -26.29 -24.49 -7.76
N ASP A 5 -26.82 -23.73 -6.80
CA ASP A 5 -26.33 -22.41 -6.43
C ASP A 5 -25.06 -22.63 -5.58
N GLY A 6 -23.93 -22.81 -6.26
CA GLY A 6 -22.60 -22.89 -5.66
C GLY A 6 -22.13 -21.51 -5.21
N GLY A 7 -22.94 -20.83 -4.40
CA GLY A 7 -22.55 -19.61 -3.70
C GLY A 7 -21.41 -19.95 -2.76
N ASP A 8 -20.23 -19.51 -3.12
CA ASP A 8 -19.08 -19.33 -2.24
C ASP A 8 -19.52 -18.39 -1.10
N VAL A 9 -20.08 -18.97 -0.04
CA VAL A 9 -20.32 -18.29 1.23
C VAL A 9 -18.95 -17.96 1.79
N TRP A 10 -18.47 -16.78 1.45
CA TRP A 10 -17.31 -16.15 2.07
C TRP A 10 -17.62 -16.05 3.57
N GLU A 11 -16.98 -16.90 4.37
CA GLU A 11 -17.04 -16.81 5.82
C GLU A 11 -16.43 -15.44 6.21
N GLU A 12 -17.30 -14.50 6.59
CA GLU A 12 -16.99 -13.11 6.95
C GLU A 12 -16.24 -13.04 8.29
N ASP A 13 -15.10 -13.71 8.43
CA ASP A 13 -14.21 -13.55 9.59
C ASP A 13 -13.23 -12.38 9.38
N TRP A 14 -13.79 -11.23 9.03
CA TRP A 14 -13.11 -9.94 9.11
C TRP A 14 -13.39 -9.30 10.47
N ASN A 15 -13.43 -10.09 11.54
CA ASN A 15 -13.43 -9.55 12.89
C ASN A 15 -12.03 -9.02 13.20
N ILE A 16 -11.71 -7.87 12.60
CA ILE A 16 -10.64 -6.99 13.05
C ILE A 16 -11.06 -6.65 14.48
N GLY A 17 -10.39 -7.25 15.46
CA GLY A 17 -10.75 -7.10 16.87
C GLY A 17 -10.86 -5.63 17.25
N GLU A 18 -11.40 -5.34 18.44
CA GLU A 18 -11.47 -3.99 19.02
C GLU A 18 -10.25 -3.18 18.58
N MET A 19 -10.46 -2.30 17.60
CA MET A 19 -9.52 -1.22 17.35
C MET A 19 -9.69 -0.38 18.58
N SER A 20 -8.87 -0.66 19.58
CA SER A 20 -8.51 0.33 20.56
C SER A 20 -7.82 1.40 19.72
N ASP A 21 -8.63 2.25 19.08
CA ASP A 21 -8.35 3.66 18.88
C ASP A 21 -8.15 4.17 20.31
N GLU A 22 -7.02 3.78 20.92
CA GLU A 22 -6.48 4.49 22.04
C GLU A 22 -6.24 5.84 21.42
N ASP A 23 -7.25 6.72 21.60
CA ASP A 23 -7.26 8.13 21.28
C ASP A 23 -6.06 8.70 22.03
N SER A 24 -4.90 8.48 21.44
CA SER A 24 -3.63 8.94 21.89
C SER A 24 -3.76 10.44 21.67
N ASP A 25 -4.16 11.14 22.73
CA ASP A 25 -4.13 12.59 22.93
C ASP A 25 -2.67 13.13 22.88
N VAL A 26 -1.79 12.41 22.17
CA VAL A 26 -0.52 12.90 21.68
C VAL A 26 -0.89 13.92 20.62
N GLU A 27 -0.77 15.21 20.97
CA GLU A 27 -0.71 16.29 20.00
C GLU A 27 0.22 15.85 18.87
N GLN A 28 -0.35 15.46 17.73
CA GLN A 28 0.44 15.12 16.57
C GLN A 28 1.21 16.37 16.21
N GLU A 29 2.52 16.36 16.46
CA GLU A 29 3.36 17.51 16.17
C GLU A 29 3.18 17.89 14.71
N ALA A 30 2.62 19.08 14.50
CA ALA A 30 2.33 19.56 13.16
C ALA A 30 3.66 19.61 12.39
N LEU A 31 3.74 18.82 11.32
CA LEU A 31 4.91 18.82 10.45
C LEU A 31 5.20 20.26 10.02
N PRO A 32 6.48 20.67 10.00
CA PRO A 32 6.82 22.04 9.64
C PRO A 32 6.27 22.36 8.25
N GLU A 33 5.82 23.60 8.04
CA GLU A 33 5.21 24.01 6.76
C GLU A 33 6.13 23.81 5.54
N SER A 34 7.44 23.68 5.77
CA SER A 34 8.44 23.33 4.75
C SER A 34 8.33 21.90 4.23
N VAL A 35 7.74 20.98 4.99
CA VAL A 35 7.50 19.58 4.60
C VAL A 35 6.18 19.44 3.84
N TRP A 36 5.27 20.39 4.01
CA TRP A 36 4.06 20.47 3.18
C TRP A 36 4.41 20.92 1.77
N SER A 37 4.32 19.98 0.84
CA SER A 37 4.34 20.28 -0.59
C SER A 37 3.31 21.37 -0.89
N SER A 38 3.67 22.37 -1.71
CA SER A 38 2.77 23.50 -2.01
C SER A 38 1.42 23.07 -2.61
N ILE A 39 1.36 21.87 -3.20
CA ILE A 39 0.13 21.22 -3.67
C ILE A 39 -0.82 20.84 -2.53
N ALA A 40 -0.30 20.39 -1.38
CA ALA A 40 -1.13 20.05 -0.22
C ALA A 40 -1.87 21.29 0.33
N LYS A 41 -1.27 22.48 0.15
CA LYS A 41 -1.89 23.77 0.53
C LYS A 41 -2.87 24.28 -0.53
N ASP A 42 -2.86 23.74 -1.74
CA ASP A 42 -3.77 24.12 -2.82
C ASP A 42 -5.08 23.34 -2.75
N ASN A 43 -6.06 23.89 -2.02
CA ASN A 43 -7.40 23.31 -1.90
C ASN A 43 -8.07 23.13 -3.28
N ALA A 44 -7.84 24.04 -4.22
CA ALA A 44 -8.40 23.91 -5.56
C ALA A 44 -7.81 22.70 -6.29
N GLY A 45 -6.49 22.52 -6.23
CA GLY A 45 -5.78 21.34 -6.74
C GLY A 45 -6.27 20.04 -6.11
N ILE A 46 -6.37 19.98 -4.78
CA ILE A 46 -6.87 18.79 -4.07
C ILE A 46 -8.32 18.46 -4.47
N LYS A 47 -9.18 19.46 -4.64
CA LYS A 47 -10.57 19.26 -5.06
C LYS A 47 -10.67 18.74 -6.49
N LEU A 48 -9.82 19.24 -7.40
CA LEU A 48 -9.71 18.75 -8.77
C LEU A 48 -9.22 17.30 -8.78
N MET A 49 -8.18 16.97 -8.00
CA MET A 49 -7.65 15.61 -7.89
C MET A 49 -8.68 14.63 -7.33
N LYS A 50 -9.54 15.08 -6.40
CA LYS A 50 -10.63 14.26 -5.86
C LYS A 50 -11.65 13.87 -6.94
N THR A 51 -11.87 14.73 -7.93
CA THR A 51 -12.84 14.48 -9.02
C THR A 51 -12.21 13.88 -10.27
N GLY A 52 -10.96 14.21 -10.57
CA GLY A 52 -10.25 13.84 -11.80
C GLY A 52 -9.19 12.75 -11.62
N GLY A 53 -8.92 12.32 -10.38
CA GLY A 53 -7.83 11.41 -10.05
C GLY A 53 -6.51 12.14 -9.80
N TRP A 54 -5.48 11.36 -9.46
CA TRP A 54 -4.11 11.86 -9.25
C TRP A 54 -3.29 11.55 -10.49
N GLU A 55 -2.99 12.57 -11.30
CA GLU A 55 -2.06 12.43 -12.41
C GLU A 55 -0.66 12.90 -11.98
N TYR A 56 0.33 12.04 -12.18
CA TYR A 56 1.71 12.37 -11.87
C TYR A 56 2.28 13.25 -12.99
N ASP A 57 2.46 14.54 -12.70
CA ASP A 57 3.10 15.48 -13.61
C ASP A 57 4.63 15.34 -13.52
N ALA A 58 5.22 14.58 -14.45
CA ALA A 58 6.65 14.37 -14.51
C ALA A 58 7.46 15.67 -14.73
N ALA A 59 6.85 16.72 -15.30
CA ALA A 59 7.52 18.02 -15.43
C ALA A 59 7.68 18.72 -14.07
N LYS A 60 6.78 18.45 -13.12
CA LYS A 60 6.78 19.02 -11.78
C LYS A 60 7.56 18.16 -10.77
N PHE A 61 7.51 16.84 -10.91
CA PHE A 61 8.04 15.91 -9.92
C PHE A 61 9.29 15.14 -10.39
N GLY A 62 9.69 15.28 -11.66
CA GLY A 62 10.76 14.51 -12.27
C GLY A 62 10.23 13.29 -13.02
N GLY A 63 11.12 12.60 -13.75
CA GLY A 63 10.76 11.30 -14.33
C GLY A 63 10.43 10.29 -13.23
N ASP A 64 9.67 9.25 -13.57
CA ASP A 64 9.38 8.16 -12.65
C ASP A 64 10.70 7.62 -12.07
N PRO A 65 10.94 7.78 -10.75
CA PRO A 65 12.19 7.37 -10.17
C PRO A 65 12.33 5.86 -10.31
N THR A 66 13.34 5.44 -11.07
CA THR A 66 13.77 4.05 -11.02
C THR A 66 14.42 3.86 -9.65
N TYR A 67 13.67 3.26 -8.73
CA TYR A 67 14.05 2.99 -7.35
C TYR A 67 15.16 1.90 -7.26
N SER A 68 16.26 2.08 -7.99
CA SER A 68 17.35 1.10 -8.11
C SER A 68 17.97 0.75 -6.76
N ASP A 69 17.99 1.72 -5.84
CA ASP A 69 18.69 1.61 -4.57
C ASP A 69 17.73 1.29 -3.40
N LEU A 70 16.43 1.12 -3.68
CA LEU A 70 15.39 0.91 -2.66
C LEU A 70 15.61 -0.35 -1.83
N TYR A 71 16.31 -1.34 -2.41
CA TYR A 71 16.65 -2.60 -1.76
C TYR A 71 18.16 -2.80 -1.58
N ASP A 72 18.98 -1.76 -1.80
CA ASP A 72 20.45 -1.81 -1.66
C ASP A 72 20.93 -1.66 -0.20
N GLY A 73 19.99 -1.54 0.75
CA GLY A 73 20.25 -1.41 2.18
C GLY A 73 20.29 -2.73 2.95
N LEU A 74 20.58 -2.65 4.25
CA LEU A 74 20.55 -3.80 5.19
C LEU A 74 19.13 -4.41 5.31
N HIS A 75 18.11 -3.63 4.97
CA HIS A 75 16.71 -4.01 5.00
C HIS A 75 16.19 -4.04 3.56
N GLY A 76 15.82 -5.23 3.09
CA GLY A 76 15.33 -5.50 1.74
C GLY A 76 15.02 -6.98 1.57
N PRO A 77 14.32 -7.38 0.49
CA PRO A 77 14.10 -8.78 0.18
C PRO A 77 15.44 -9.48 0.00
N ILE A 78 15.64 -10.57 0.74
CA ILE A 78 16.82 -11.41 0.58
C ILE A 78 16.87 -12.02 -0.82
N GLN A 79 18.06 -12.37 -1.29
CA GLN A 79 18.26 -12.81 -2.68
C GLN A 79 17.39 -14.02 -3.08
N SER A 80 17.03 -14.88 -2.13
CA SER A 80 16.09 -15.99 -2.36
C SER A 80 14.66 -15.53 -2.66
N VAL A 81 14.20 -14.44 -2.04
CA VAL A 81 12.89 -13.82 -2.31
C VAL A 81 12.91 -13.16 -3.69
N LEU A 82 13.99 -12.46 -4.03
CA LEU A 82 14.14 -11.81 -5.34
C LEU A 82 14.11 -12.81 -6.50
N SER A 83 14.68 -14.00 -6.32
CA SER A 83 14.60 -15.07 -7.32
C SER A 83 13.20 -15.67 -7.45
N ALA A 84 12.34 -15.55 -6.44
CA ALA A 84 10.96 -16.06 -6.48
C ALA A 84 9.96 -15.02 -6.99
N VAL A 85 10.33 -13.72 -7.03
CA VAL A 85 9.46 -12.62 -7.48
C VAL A 85 9.03 -12.76 -8.95
N GLU A 86 9.83 -13.42 -9.77
CA GLU A 86 9.51 -13.66 -11.19
C GLU A 86 8.33 -14.61 -11.39
N ASP A 87 7.99 -15.41 -10.37
CA ASP A 87 6.81 -16.27 -10.34
C ASP A 87 5.91 -15.92 -9.13
N PRO A 88 4.77 -15.26 -9.34
CA PRO A 88 3.90 -14.84 -8.25
C PRO A 88 3.37 -16.02 -7.40
N LEU A 89 3.23 -17.23 -7.97
CA LEU A 89 2.84 -18.41 -7.19
C LEU A 89 4.01 -18.92 -6.35
N ALA A 90 5.23 -18.94 -6.89
CA ALA A 90 6.42 -19.33 -6.12
C ALA A 90 6.65 -18.39 -4.94
N LEU A 91 6.44 -17.09 -5.13
CA LEU A 91 6.50 -16.10 -4.06
C LEU A 91 5.44 -16.36 -2.98
N LEU A 92 4.22 -16.70 -3.38
CA LEU A 92 3.15 -17.09 -2.45
C LEU A 92 3.56 -18.31 -1.62
N PHE A 93 4.05 -19.38 -2.26
CA PHE A 93 4.50 -20.58 -1.55
C PHE A 93 5.73 -20.36 -0.67
N TYR A 94 6.62 -19.43 -1.06
CA TYR A 94 7.77 -19.03 -0.26
C TYR A 94 7.36 -18.48 1.11
N PHE A 95 6.33 -17.62 1.15
CA PHE A 95 5.81 -17.06 2.41
C PHE A 95 4.83 -18.00 3.12
N MET A 96 4.05 -18.76 2.36
CA MET A 96 3.05 -19.67 2.93
C MET A 96 3.63 -20.99 3.43
N LEU A 97 4.95 -21.21 3.30
CA LEU A 97 5.74 -22.34 3.81
C LEU A 97 4.83 -23.48 4.29
N LEU A 98 4.21 -24.18 3.33
CA LEU A 98 3.22 -25.19 3.65
C LEU A 98 4.01 -26.29 4.35
N LYS A 99 4.03 -26.26 5.68
CA LYS A 99 4.56 -27.35 6.49
C LYS A 99 3.61 -28.50 6.25
N LEU A 100 3.93 -29.31 5.25
CA LEU A 100 3.39 -30.66 5.11
C LEU A 100 3.89 -31.51 6.27
#